data_AF-T1CBS0-F1
#
_entry.id   AF-T1CBS0-F1
#
_cell.length_a   1.000
_cell.length_b   1.000
_cell.length_c   1.000
_cell.angle_alpha   90.00
_cell.angle_beta   90.00
_cell.angle_gamma   90.00
#
_symmetry.space_group_name_H-M   'P 1'
#
loop_
_entity.id
_entity.type
_entity.pdbx_description
1 polymer ?
#
loop_
_entity_poly.entity_id
_entity_poly.type
_entity_poly.pdbx_seq_one_letter_code
_entity_poly.pdbx_strand_id
1 'polypeptide(L)' 'MKSVTITPHEALQRTIEHREIFHDEMIDLMRQIMRGEVPPALTAAIITGLRVKKEPWARSPARRA' A
#
# COMPACT_ATOMS: atom_id res chain seq x y z
N MET A 1 2.90 21.28 -0.22
CA MET A 1 2.97 20.02 0.58
C MET A 1 2.99 18.88 -0.42
N LYS A 2 4.08 18.09 -0.51
CA LYS A 2 4.14 16.96 -1.45
C LYS A 2 3.05 15.97 -1.04
N SER A 3 1.99 15.84 -1.83
CA SER A 3 1.10 14.70 -1.77
C SER A 3 1.96 13.47 -1.99
N VAL A 4 2.10 12.62 -0.96
CA VAL A 4 2.75 11.33 -1.10
C VAL A 4 1.77 10.43 -1.87
N THR A 5 1.73 10.61 -3.18
CA THR A 5 0.98 9.76 -4.11
C THR A 5 1.79 8.50 -4.37
N ILE A 6 1.39 7.39 -3.77
CA ILE A 6 1.93 6.08 -4.11
C ILE A 6 1.22 5.58 -5.38
N THR A 7 1.99 5.07 -6.34
CA THR A 7 1.37 4.45 -7.52
C THR A 7 0.95 3.01 -7.18
N PRO A 8 -0.13 2.48 -7.79
CA PRO A 8 -0.54 1.10 -7.57
C PRO A 8 0.56 0.07 -7.90
N HIS A 9 1.40 0.38 -8.89
CA HIS A 9 2.51 -0.49 -9.28
C HIS A 9 3.63 -0.49 -8.23
N GLU A 10 3.95 0.68 -7.67
CA GLU A 10 4.94 0.78 -6.60
C GLU A 10 4.45 0.15 -5.29
N ALA A 11 3.15 0.27 -4.99
CA ALA A 11 2.53 -0.45 -3.89
C ALA A 11 2.67 -1.97 -4.08
N LEU A 12 2.34 -2.49 -5.27
CA LEU A 12 2.52 -3.91 -5.59
C LEU A 12 3.98 -4.35 -5.39
N GLN A 13 4.93 -3.61 -5.95
CA GLN A 13 6.34 -3.94 -5.83
C GLN A 13 6.79 -3.99 -4.36
N ARG A 14 6.37 -3.01 -3.55
CA ARG A 14 6.63 -3.00 -2.10
C ARG A 14 5.99 -4.20 -1.39
N THR A 15 4.78 -4.63 -1.78
CA THR A 15 4.17 -5.84 -1.20
C THR A 15 4.94 -7.12 -1.55
N ILE A 16 5.45 -7.24 -2.78
CA ILE A 16 6.27 -8.39 -3.23
C ILE A 16 7.60 -8.43 -2.49
N GLU A 17 8.23 -7.27 -2.30
CA GLU A 17 9.52 -7.14 -1.62
C GLU A 17 9.37 -7.09 -0.08
N HIS A 18 8.17 -7.38 0.45
CA HIS A 18 7.83 -7.32 1.87
C HIS A 18 8.17 -5.97 2.55
N ARG A 19 8.25 -4.88 1.77
CA ARG A 19 8.48 -3.53 2.26
C ARG A 19 7.21 -2.91 2.84
N GLU A 20 7.40 -1.98 3.77
CA GLU A 20 6.32 -1.23 4.39
C GLU A 20 5.64 -0.29 3.38
N ILE A 21 4.31 -0.17 3.49
CA ILE A 21 3.52 0.88 2.83
C ILE A 21 3.02 1.73 3.98
N PHE A 22 3.33 3.02 3.96
CA PHE A 22 2.97 3.90 5.08
C PHE A 22 1.45 4.13 5.12
N HIS A 23 0.93 4.48 6.29
CA HIS A 23 -0.51 4.65 6.49
C HIS A 23 -1.13 5.67 5.51
N ASP A 24 -0.47 6.81 5.29
CA ASP A 24 -0.96 7.84 4.38
C ASP A 24 -0.97 7.36 2.92
N GLU A 25 0.04 6.58 2.52
CA GLU A 25 0.13 5.94 1.21
C GLU A 25 -0.97 4.89 1.03
N MET A 26 -1.26 4.11 2.08
CA MET A 26 -2.32 3.11 2.06
C MET A 26 -3.70 3.77 1.88
N ILE A 27 -3.97 4.88 2.58
CA ILE A 27 -5.22 5.62 2.41
C ILE A 27 -5.37 6.11 0.96
N ASP A 28 -4.30 6.66 0.38
CA ASP A 28 -4.31 7.14 -1.01
C ASP A 28 -4.57 5.99 -1.99
N LEU A 29 -3.86 4.87 -1.83
CA LEU A 29 -4.02 3.67 -2.65
C LEU A 29 -5.45 3.13 -2.59
N MET A 30 -6.02 2.99 -1.39
CA MET A 30 -7.38 2.49 -1.21
C MET A 30 -8.42 3.43 -1.82
N ARG A 31 -8.21 4.75 -1.78
CA ARG A 31 -9.06 5.71 -2.46
C ARG A 31 -9.01 5.56 -3.99
N GLN A 32 -7.83 5.36 -4.58
CA GLN A 32 -7.68 5.10 -6.02
C GLN A 32 -8.43 3.82 -6.42
N ILE A 33 -8.31 2.75 -5.61
CA ILE A 33 -9.04 1.49 -5.83
C ILE A 33 -10.55 1.71 -5.77
N MET A 34 -11.05 2.40 -4.74
CA MET A 34 -12.49 2.66 -4.57
C MET A 34 -13.07 3.60 -5.64
N ARG A 35 -12.25 4.47 -6.24
CA ARG A 35 -12.64 5.32 -7.39
C ARG A 35 -12.68 4.55 -8.71
N GLY A 36 -12.18 3.31 -8.75
CA GLY A 36 -12.09 2.51 -9.96
C GLY A 36 -10.95 2.94 -10.90
N GLU A 37 -9.96 3.68 -10.40
CA GLU A 37 -8.79 4.14 -11.16
C GLU A 37 -7.73 3.03 -11.34
N VAL A 38 -7.89 1.90 -10.65
CA VAL A 38 -6.96 0.77 -10.64
C VAL A 38 -7.61 -0.45 -11.32
N PRO A 39 -6.94 -1.09 -12.30
CA PRO A 39 -7.46 -2.29 -12.95
C PRO A 39 -7.77 -3.42 -11.95
N PRO A 40 -8.86 -4.19 -12.13
CA PRO A 40 -9.25 -5.26 -11.18
C PRO A 40 -8.16 -6.29 -10.90
N ALA A 41 -7.37 -6.66 -11.92
CA ALA A 41 -6.26 -7.60 -11.76
C ALA A 41 -5.15 -7.05 -10.85
N LEU A 42 -4.83 -5.76 -10.97
CA LEU A 42 -3.80 -5.11 -10.14
C LEU A 42 -4.28 -4.95 -8.70
N THR A 43 -5.55 -4.57 -8.51
CA THR A 43 -6.21 -4.54 -7.20
C THR A 43 -6.15 -5.90 -6.51
N ALA A 44 -6.47 -7.00 -7.21
CA ALA A 44 -6.41 -8.35 -6.66
C ALA A 44 -4.97 -8.73 -6.25
N ALA A 45 -3.98 -8.39 -7.06
CA ALA A 45 -2.57 -8.65 -6.75
C ALA A 45 -2.11 -7.91 -5.48
N ILE A 46 -2.47 -6.63 -5.36
CA ILE A 46 -2.16 -5.79 -4.19
C ILE A 46 -2.81 -6.38 -2.93
N ILE A 47 -4.13 -6.66 -2.96
CA ILE A 47 -4.86 -7.21 -1.81
C ILE A 47 -4.27 -8.57 -1.38
N THR A 48 -3.91 -9.40 -2.35
CA THR A 48 -3.25 -10.69 -2.08
C THR A 48 -1.89 -10.49 -1.43
N GLY A 49 -1.07 -9.56 -1.94
CA GLY A 49 0.22 -9.21 -1.36
C GLY A 49 0.12 -8.72 0.09
N LEU A 50 -0.86 -7.84 0.37
CA LEU A 50 -1.13 -7.36 1.73
C LEU A 50 -1.57 -8.49 2.69
N ARG A 51 -2.38 -9.44 2.21
CA ARG A 51 -2.82 -10.62 2.97
C ARG A 51 -1.64 -11.51 3.37
N VAL A 52 -0.71 -11.75 2.45
CA VAL A 52 0.47 -12.62 2.65
C VAL A 52 1.52 -11.94 3.53
N LYS A 53 1.74 -10.64 3.35
CA LYS A 53 2.69 -9.84 4.14
C LYS A 53 2.29 -9.73 5.62
N LYS A 54 1.01 -9.96 5.96
CA LYS A 54 0.46 -9.82 7.32
C LYS A 54 0.71 -8.41 7.85
N GLU A 55 0.03 -7.42 7.29
CA GLU A 55 0.22 -6.01 7.66
C GLU A 55 0.20 -5.81 9.18
N PRO A 56 1.30 -5.33 9.79
CA PRO A 56 1.23 -4.86 11.16
C PRO A 56 0.35 -3.62 11.18
N TRP A 57 -0.84 -3.76 11.75
CA TRP A 57 -1.76 -2.67 12.11
C TRP A 57 -1.14 -1.68 13.13
N ALA A 58 0.02 -2.01 13.66
CA ALA A 58 0.67 -1.24 14.70
C ALA A 58 1.66 -0.26 14.09
N ARG A 59 1.26 1.02 14.11
CA ARG A 59 2.14 2.17 14.31
C ARG A 59 3.27 1.76 15.26
N SER A 60 4.43 1.36 14.73
CA SER A 60 5.62 1.17 15.55
C SER A 60 6.37 2.49 15.57
N PRO A 61 6.36 3.23 16.70
CA PRO A 61 7.20 4.42 16.85
C PRO A 61 8.71 4.09 16.87
N ALA A 62 9.10 2.81 16.81
CA ALA A 62 10.47 2.34 17.04
C ALA A 62 11.43 2.46 15.84
N ARG A 63 11.04 3.11 14.73
CA ARG A 63 11.95 3.42 13.60
C ARG A 63 12.16 4.92 13.40
N ARG A 64 12.23 5.66 14.50
CA ARG A 64 12.65 7.08 14.52
C ARG A 64 13.98 7.31 15.25
N ALA A 65 14.69 6.23 15.59
CA ALA A 65 16.06 6.26 16.08
C ALA A 65 17.03 6.00 14.93
#